data_AF-A0A533ZH66-F1
#
_entry.id   AF-A0A533ZH66-F1
#
_cell.length_a   1.000
_cell.length_b   1.000
_cell.length_c   1.000
_cell.angle_alpha   90.00
_cell.angle_beta   90.00
_cell.angle_gamma   90.00
#
_symmetry.space_group_name_H-M   'P 1'
#
loop_
_entity.id
_entity.type
_entity.pdbx_description
1 polymer ?
#
loop_
_entity_poly.entity_id
_entity_poly.type
_entity_poly.pdbx_seq_one_letter_code
_entity_poly.pdbx_strand_id
1 'polypeptide(L)'
;MRDRTETMKQWLSWMELLDRWGYITAGFSLLILGMLIFANSWYKFAMASTRTGFLPAGLQLLNDLLLVIIILELFRTVVRFLQTEVLTVEPYLAVGIIACTRRILTASAPLASRISCLRAEAPRRASVKRISPDSSKEWCFLGGRDEP
;
A
#
# COMPACT_ATOMS: atom_id res chain seq x y z
N MET A 1 -48.12 -12.90 30.05
CA MET A 1 -47.37 -13.30 28.82
C MET A 1 -47.28 -12.21 27.74
N ARG A 2 -48.11 -11.15 27.75
CA ARG A 2 -48.11 -10.06 26.75
C ARG A 2 -46.93 -9.06 26.86
N ASP A 3 -46.24 -9.06 27.99
CA ASP A 3 -45.12 -8.16 28.28
C ASP A 3 -43.81 -8.51 27.53
N ARG A 4 -43.55 -9.81 27.28
CA ARG A 4 -42.35 -10.27 26.55
C ARG A 4 -42.33 -9.88 25.07
N THR A 5 -43.49 -9.70 24.45
CA THR A 5 -43.58 -9.39 23.01
C THR A 5 -43.29 -7.92 22.73
N GLU A 6 -43.60 -7.03 23.68
CA GLU A 6 -43.31 -5.59 23.58
C GLU A 6 -41.80 -5.33 23.69
N THR A 7 -41.14 -5.98 24.66
CA THR A 7 -39.69 -5.91 24.83
C THR A 7 -38.93 -6.47 23.63
N MET A 8 -39.36 -7.59 23.04
CA MET A 8 -38.71 -8.16 21.85
C MET A 8 -38.80 -7.27 20.60
N LYS A 9 -39.95 -6.62 20.35
CA LYS A 9 -40.09 -5.66 19.23
C LYS A 9 -39.16 -4.47 19.39
N GLN A 10 -38.99 -4.00 20.63
CA GLN A 10 -38.11 -2.88 20.94
C GLN A 10 -36.63 -3.25 20.75
N TRP A 11 -36.24 -4.46 21.14
CA TRP A 11 -34.88 -4.98 20.93
C TRP A 11 -34.55 -5.19 19.45
N LEU A 12 -35.49 -5.72 18.64
CA LEU A 12 -35.29 -5.82 17.20
C LEU A 12 -35.09 -4.44 16.55
N SER A 13 -35.92 -3.45 16.91
CA SER A 13 -35.84 -2.11 16.33
C SER A 13 -34.54 -1.38 16.72
N TRP A 14 -34.02 -1.65 17.93
CA TRP A 14 -32.70 -1.15 18.34
C TRP A 14 -31.55 -1.77 17.53
N MET A 15 -31.62 -3.05 17.19
CA MET A 15 -30.61 -3.69 16.33
C MET A 15 -30.62 -3.10 14.91
N GLU A 16 -31.79 -2.91 14.31
CA GLU A 16 -31.91 -2.30 12.97
C GLU A 16 -31.35 -0.86 12.93
N LEU A 17 -31.51 -0.12 14.04
CA LEU A 17 -31.00 1.24 14.14
C LEU A 17 -29.47 1.27 14.24
N LEU A 18 -28.87 0.35 15.01
CA LEU A 18 -27.42 0.25 15.15
C LEU A 18 -26.74 -0.12 13.84
N ASP A 19 -27.31 -1.07 13.09
CA ASP A 19 -26.80 -1.43 11.77
C ASP A 19 -26.81 -0.20 10.85
N ARG A 20 -27.94 0.50 10.78
CA ARG A 20 -28.07 1.70 9.94
C ARG A 20 -27.06 2.80 10.29
N TRP A 21 -26.79 3.03 11.57
CA TRP A 21 -25.79 4.01 12.03
C TRP A 21 -24.37 3.57 11.77
N GLY A 22 -24.06 2.28 11.97
CA GLY A 22 -22.77 1.68 11.65
C GLY A 22 -22.46 1.84 10.16
N TYR A 23 -23.46 1.65 9.30
CA TYR A 23 -23.30 1.74 7.85
C TYR A 23 -22.96 3.15 7.39
N ILE A 24 -23.68 4.14 7.91
CA ILE A 24 -23.43 5.56 7.61
C ILE A 24 -22.03 5.95 8.11
N THR A 25 -21.66 5.53 9.32
CA THR A 25 -20.35 5.84 9.92
C THR A 25 -19.19 5.21 9.14
N ALA A 26 -19.29 3.92 8.81
CA ALA A 26 -18.26 3.22 8.05
C ALA A 26 -18.07 3.85 6.67
N GLY A 27 -19.18 4.14 5.98
CA GLY A 27 -19.16 4.84 4.71
C GLY A 27 -18.48 6.21 4.80
N PHE A 28 -18.85 7.00 5.81
CA PHE A 28 -18.29 8.33 6.03
C PHE A 28 -16.79 8.30 6.33
N SER A 29 -16.31 7.32 7.11
CA SER A 29 -14.87 7.16 7.40
C SER A 29 -14.03 6.91 6.15
N LEU A 30 -14.54 6.08 5.22
CA LEU A 30 -13.87 5.77 3.95
C LEU A 30 -13.84 7.01 3.04
N LEU A 31 -14.95 7.75 2.99
CA LEU A 31 -15.05 8.98 2.21
C LEU A 31 -14.07 10.04 2.74
N ILE A 32 -14.05 10.29 4.05
CA ILE A 32 -13.10 11.22 4.68
C ILE A 32 -11.66 10.81 4.35
N LEU A 33 -11.33 9.52 4.47
CA LEU A 33 -9.99 9.04 4.21
C LEU A 33 -9.59 9.24 2.73
N GLY A 34 -10.49 8.92 1.80
CA GLY A 34 -10.28 9.19 0.38
C GLY A 34 -10.07 10.68 0.10
N MET A 35 -10.86 11.55 0.73
CA MET A 35 -10.75 12.99 0.60
C MET A 35 -9.43 13.53 1.15
N LEU A 36 -8.99 13.04 2.31
CA LEU A 36 -7.70 13.41 2.91
C LEU A 36 -6.53 13.07 1.99
N ILE A 37 -6.54 11.87 1.41
CA ILE A 37 -5.46 11.39 0.54
C ILE A 37 -5.45 12.17 -0.77
N PHE A 38 -6.63 12.42 -1.35
CA PHE A 38 -6.77 13.23 -2.54
C PHE A 38 -6.22 14.66 -2.33
N ALA A 39 -6.59 15.29 -1.21
CA ALA A 39 -6.09 16.61 -0.84
C ALA A 39 -4.56 16.62 -0.66
N ASN A 40 -4.00 15.60 0.01
CA ASN A 40 -2.55 15.44 0.16
C ASN A 40 -1.85 15.30 -1.19
N SER A 41 -2.40 14.47 -2.09
CA SER A 41 -1.81 14.24 -3.42
C SER A 41 -1.82 15.52 -4.26
N TRP A 42 -2.93 16.27 -4.25
CA TRP A 42 -3.02 17.56 -4.91
C TRP A 42 -1.98 18.56 -4.39
N TYR A 43 -1.82 18.65 -3.06
CA TYR A 43 -0.85 19.54 -2.43
C TYR A 43 0.59 19.18 -2.80
N LYS A 44 0.91 17.88 -2.79
CA LYS A 44 2.24 17.37 -3.15
C LYS A 44 2.55 17.59 -4.62
N PHE A 45 1.57 17.44 -5.51
CA PHE A 45 1.76 17.72 -6.93
C PHE A 45 2.02 19.20 -7.20
N ALA A 46 1.21 20.09 -6.61
CA ALA A 46 1.37 21.53 -6.74
C ALA A 46 2.77 22.00 -6.28
N MET A 47 3.29 21.44 -5.19
CA MET A 47 4.65 21.71 -4.70
C MET A 47 5.74 21.03 -5.54
N ALA A 48 5.54 19.80 -6.02
CA ALA A 48 6.56 19.04 -6.75
C ALA A 48 6.80 19.57 -8.17
N SER A 49 5.79 20.19 -8.79
CA SER A 49 5.86 20.74 -10.15
C SER A 49 6.97 21.80 -10.34
N THR A 50 7.52 22.36 -9.26
CA THR A 50 8.61 23.36 -9.33
C THR A 50 10.02 22.78 -9.14
N ARG A 51 10.20 21.51 -8.79
CA ARG A 51 11.53 20.99 -8.36
C ARG A 51 12.02 19.69 -8.99
N THR A 52 11.16 18.79 -9.48
CA THR A 52 11.57 17.47 -9.97
C THR A 52 10.93 17.13 -11.32
N GLY A 53 11.63 16.35 -12.15
CA GLY A 53 11.16 15.99 -13.51
C GLY A 53 9.79 15.34 -13.53
N PHE A 54 9.08 15.48 -14.66
CA PHE A 54 7.69 15.04 -14.84
C PHE A 54 7.46 13.54 -14.60
N LEU A 55 8.42 12.67 -14.97
CA LEU A 55 8.28 11.22 -14.86
C LEU A 55 8.07 10.71 -13.42
N PRO A 56 8.97 10.97 -12.45
CA PRO A 56 8.78 10.52 -11.07
C PRO A 56 7.60 11.19 -10.37
N ALA A 57 7.31 12.45 -10.69
CA ALA A 57 6.16 13.16 -10.12
C ALA A 57 4.83 12.56 -10.59
N GLY A 58 4.70 12.23 -11.87
CA GLY A 58 3.50 11.61 -12.44
C GLY A 58 3.23 10.21 -11.89
N LEU A 59 4.27 9.38 -11.74
CA LEU A 59 4.13 8.03 -11.17
C LEU A 59 3.61 8.06 -9.73
N GLN A 60 4.10 9.00 -8.93
CA GLN A 60 3.67 9.14 -7.54
C GLN A 60 2.21 9.61 -7.44
N LEU A 61 1.82 10.54 -8.30
CA LEU A 61 0.44 11.02 -8.41
C LEU A 61 -0.52 9.91 -8.82
N LEU A 62 -0.14 9.10 -9.83
CA LEU A 62 -0.95 7.99 -10.30
C LEU A 62 -1.16 6.95 -9.20
N ASN A 63 -0.10 6.64 -8.42
CA ASN A 63 -0.20 5.72 -7.29
C ASN A 63 -1.17 6.23 -6.20
N ASP A 64 -1.11 7.52 -5.85
CA ASP A 64 -2.07 8.13 -4.92
C ASP A 64 -3.50 8.13 -5.51
N LEU A 65 -3.67 8.40 -6.80
CA LEU A 65 -4.97 8.40 -7.48
C LEU A 65 -5.60 7.00 -7.52
N LEU A 66 -4.81 5.98 -7.84
CA LEU A 66 -5.28 4.59 -7.78
C LEU A 66 -5.72 4.22 -6.37
N LEU A 67 -4.98 4.65 -5.35
CA LEU A 67 -5.34 4.38 -3.97
C LEU A 67 -6.68 5.05 -3.59
N VAL A 68 -6.93 6.28 -4.03
CA VAL A 68 -8.23 6.96 -3.84
C VAL A 68 -9.35 6.20 -4.55
N ILE A 69 -9.14 5.78 -5.80
CA ILE A 69 -10.12 4.99 -6.56
C ILE A 69 -10.43 3.67 -5.84
N ILE A 70 -9.42 2.98 -5.32
CA ILE A 70 -9.61 1.74 -4.56
C ILE A 70 -10.44 1.99 -3.29
N ILE A 71 -10.21 3.10 -2.59
CA ILE A 71 -11.03 3.46 -1.41
C ILE A 71 -12.48 3.75 -1.81
N LEU A 72 -12.72 4.45 -2.93
CA LEU A 72 -14.07 4.72 -3.43
C LEU A 72 -14.80 3.46 -3.87
N GLU A 73 -14.10 2.54 -4.54
CA GLU A 73 -14.65 1.24 -4.94
C GLU A 73 -14.97 0.40 -3.70
N LEU A 74 -14.07 0.40 -2.70
CA LEU A 74 -14.29 -0.27 -1.42
C LEU A 74 -15.49 0.33 -0.68
N PHE A 75 -15.65 1.65 -0.63
CA PHE A 75 -16.86 2.30 -0.12
C PHE A 75 -18.12 1.79 -0.81
N ARG A 76 -18.11 1.74 -2.15
CA ARG A 76 -19.26 1.25 -2.93
C ARG A 76 -19.61 -0.20 -2.60
N THR A 77 -18.61 -1.05 -2.46
CA THR A 77 -18.80 -2.45 -2.08
C THR A 77 -19.28 -2.62 -0.65
N VAL A 78 -18.76 -1.85 0.33
CA VAL A 78 -19.24 -1.84 1.72
C VAL A 78 -20.70 -1.41 1.77
N VAL A 79 -21.08 -0.31 1.11
CA VAL A 79 -22.48 0.14 1.07
C VAL A 79 -23.39 -0.92 0.44
N ARG A 80 -22.95 -1.57 -0.65
CA ARG A 80 -23.71 -2.67 -1.31
C ARG A 80 -23.84 -3.90 -0.43
N PHE A 81 -22.77 -4.30 0.25
CA PHE A 81 -22.76 -5.48 1.12
C PHE A 81 -23.71 -5.29 2.30
N LEU A 82 -23.68 -4.11 2.91
CA LEU A 82 -24.53 -3.74 4.04
C LEU A 82 -26.00 -3.55 3.65
N GLN A 83 -26.31 -3.06 2.44
CA GLN A 83 -27.71 -2.94 1.97
C GLN A 83 -28.38 -4.27 1.65
N THR A 84 -27.60 -5.26 1.24
CA THR A 84 -28.16 -6.52 0.76
C THR A 84 -28.18 -7.59 1.84
N GLU A 85 -27.36 -7.48 2.89
CA GLU A 85 -27.20 -8.42 4.03
C GLU A 85 -26.96 -9.91 3.65
N VAL A 86 -26.93 -10.22 2.35
CA VAL A 86 -26.67 -11.54 1.79
C VAL A 86 -25.27 -11.54 1.19
N LEU A 87 -24.39 -12.39 1.74
CA LEU A 87 -23.08 -12.70 1.19
C LEU A 87 -23.21 -13.46 -0.14
N THR A 88 -23.61 -12.75 -1.19
CA THR A 88 -23.48 -13.27 -2.55
C THR A 88 -21.99 -13.35 -2.91
N VAL A 89 -21.60 -14.42 -3.59
CA VAL A 89 -20.18 -14.71 -3.88
C VAL A 89 -19.56 -13.64 -4.80
N GLU A 90 -20.38 -13.03 -5.63
CA GLU A 90 -20.00 -12.04 -6.65
C GLU A 90 -19.38 -10.74 -6.09
N PRO A 91 -19.99 -10.01 -5.14
CA PRO A 91 -19.38 -8.82 -4.54
C PRO A 91 -18.12 -9.12 -3.72
N TYR A 92 -18.02 -10.30 -3.10
CA TYR A 92 -16.83 -10.69 -2.34
C TYR A 92 -15.63 -10.94 -3.27
N LEU A 93 -15.88 -11.56 -4.43
CA LEU A 93 -14.86 -11.79 -5.45
C LEU A 93 -14.36 -10.46 -6.04
N ALA A 94 -15.24 -9.49 -6.26
CA ALA A 94 -14.87 -8.16 -6.74
C ALA A 94 -13.89 -7.46 -5.77
N VAL A 95 -14.19 -7.46 -4.46
CA VAL A 95 -13.29 -6.90 -3.43
C VAL A 95 -11.94 -7.63 -3.39
N GLY A 96 -11.95 -8.95 -3.51
CA GLY A 96 -10.72 -9.77 -3.56
C GLY A 96 -9.84 -9.42 -4.77
N ILE A 97 -10.43 -9.22 -5.94
CA ILE A 97 -9.70 -8.82 -7.15
C ILE A 97 -9.11 -7.40 -7.01
N ILE A 98 -9.87 -6.45 -6.45
CA ILE A 98 -9.40 -5.08 -6.19
C ILE A 98 -8.21 -5.11 -5.22
N ALA A 99 -8.30 -5.88 -4.14
CA ALA A 99 -7.22 -6.04 -3.16
C ALA A 99 -5.97 -6.70 -3.75
N CYS A 100 -6.14 -7.75 -4.56
CA CYS A 100 -5.05 -8.39 -5.30
C CYS A 100 -4.36 -7.42 -6.27
N THR A 101 -5.14 -6.68 -7.06
CA THR A 101 -4.63 -5.70 -8.01
C THR A 101 -3.82 -4.62 -7.30
N ARG A 102 -4.33 -4.07 -6.19
CA ARG A 102 -3.59 -3.11 -5.36
C ARG A 102 -2.24 -3.67 -4.89
N ARG A 103 -2.22 -4.90 -4.37
CA ARG A 103 -1.00 -5.56 -3.89
C ARG A 103 0.01 -5.78 -5.01
N ILE A 104 -0.46 -6.15 -6.20
CA ILE A 104 0.37 -6.30 -7.39
C ILE A 104 1.00 -4.95 -7.80
N LEU A 105 0.20 -3.88 -7.84
CA LEU A 105 0.66 -2.53 -8.19
C LEU A 105 1.61 -1.92 -7.15
N THR A 106 1.39 -2.22 -5.86
CA THR A 106 2.28 -1.76 -4.79
C THR A 106 3.60 -2.54 -4.79
N ALA A 107 3.55 -3.83 -5.11
CA ALA A 107 4.74 -4.69 -5.16
C ALA A 107 5.68 -4.35 -6.34
N SER A 108 5.16 -3.77 -7.43
CA SER A 108 5.96 -3.38 -8.60
C SER A 108 6.84 -2.14 -8.41
N ALA A 109 6.54 -1.27 -7.43
CA ALA A 109 7.33 -0.07 -7.15
C ALA A 109 8.75 -0.32 -6.57
N PRO A 110 8.93 -1.15 -5.52
CA PRO A 110 10.27 -1.40 -4.96
C PRO A 110 11.14 -2.31 -5.84
N LEU A 111 10.56 -3.16 -6.69
CA LEU A 111 11.36 -4.00 -7.60
C LEU A 111 11.99 -3.17 -8.72
N ALA A 112 11.32 -2.14 -9.25
CA ALA A 112 11.88 -1.32 -10.32
C ALA A 112 13.14 -0.57 -9.86
N SER A 113 13.13 0.01 -8.64
CA SER A 113 14.30 0.72 -8.10
C SER A 113 15.44 -0.24 -7.73
N ARG A 114 15.14 -1.40 -7.14
CA ARG A 114 16.14 -2.42 -6.82
C ARG A 114 16.76 -3.05 -8.06
N ILE A 115 15.98 -3.33 -9.10
CA ILE A 115 16.47 -3.88 -10.38
C ILE A 115 17.33 -2.83 -11.11
N SER A 116 16.95 -1.55 -11.09
CA SER A 116 17.75 -0.47 -11.69
C SER A 116 19.12 -0.31 -11.01
N CYS A 117 19.15 -0.38 -9.67
CA CYS A 117 20.38 -0.32 -8.89
C CYS A 117 21.27 -1.56 -9.10
N LEU A 118 20.67 -2.76 -9.13
CA LEU A 118 21.40 -4.01 -9.43
C LEU A 118 21.95 -4.03 -10.86
N ARG A 119 21.23 -3.46 -11.84
CA ARG A 119 21.69 -3.29 -13.23
C ARG A 119 22.85 -2.29 -13.31
N ALA A 120 22.83 -1.22 -12.52
CA ALA A 120 23.89 -0.22 -12.45
C ALA A 120 25.17 -0.73 -11.74
N GLU A 121 25.03 -1.68 -10.80
CA GLU A 121 26.16 -2.26 -10.06
C GLU A 121 26.78 -3.49 -10.76
N ALA A 122 26.06 -4.13 -11.69
CA ALA A 122 26.53 -5.26 -12.49
C ALA A 122 27.83 -5.00 -13.30
N PRO A 123 28.06 -3.83 -13.94
CA PRO A 123 29.32 -3.58 -14.65
C PRO A 123 30.52 -3.36 -13.72
N ARG A 124 30.31 -2.93 -12.46
CA ARG A 124 31.43 -2.70 -11.52
C ARG A 124 32.01 -4.00 -10.96
N ARG A 125 31.19 -5.03 -10.76
CA ARG A 125 31.65 -6.35 -10.27
C ARG A 125 32.42 -7.16 -11.31
N ALA A 126 32.20 -6.93 -12.61
CA ALA A 126 32.99 -7.55 -13.67
C ALA A 126 34.43 -6.99 -13.75
N SER A 127 34.63 -5.73 -13.36
CA SER A 127 35.96 -5.09 -13.33
C SER A 127 36.71 -5.35 -12.01
N VAL A 128 36.02 -5.47 -10.88
CA VAL A 128 36.67 -5.75 -9.57
C VAL A 128 37.23 -7.17 -9.48
N LYS A 129 36.67 -8.15 -10.22
CA LYS A 129 37.21 -9.52 -10.20
C LYS A 129 38.45 -9.73 -11.08
N ARG A 130 38.92 -8.70 -11.81
CA ARG A 130 40.16 -8.78 -12.60
C ARG A 130 41.38 -8.13 -11.90
N ILE A 131 41.20 -7.56 -10.70
CA ILE A 131 42.26 -6.88 -9.94
C ILE A 131 42.34 -7.50 -8.54
N SER A 132 42.75 -8.76 -8.47
CA SER A 132 43.38 -9.28 -7.25
C SER A 132 44.47 -10.25 -7.69
N PRO A 133 45.68 -9.74 -7.99
CA PRO A 133 46.86 -10.58 -8.05
C PRO A 133 47.18 -11.10 -6.65
N ASP A 134 47.55 -12.37 -6.62
CA ASP A 134 48.40 -13.05 -5.67
C ASP A 134 49.29 -12.12 -4.81
N SER A 135 48.83 -11.73 -3.61
CA SER A 135 49.65 -10.98 -2.63
C SER A 135 49.32 -11.40 -1.19
N SER A 136 48.87 -12.66 -1.03
CA SER A 136 48.57 -13.24 0.29
C SER A 136 49.79 -13.91 0.94
N LYS A 137 51.01 -13.73 0.41
CA LYS A 137 52.23 -14.41 0.90
C LYS A 137 53.37 -13.48 1.33
N GLU A 138 53.30 -12.17 1.06
CA GLU A 138 54.36 -11.22 1.45
C GLU A 138 54.23 -10.69 2.90
N TRP A 139 53.08 -10.84 3.55
CA TRP A 139 52.83 -10.27 4.88
C TRP A 139 53.33 -11.10 6.06
N CYS A 140 53.95 -12.27 5.83
CA CYS A 140 54.51 -13.11 6.90
C CYS A 140 56.02 -12.92 7.12
N PHE A 141 56.72 -12.18 6.25
CA PHE A 141 58.19 -12.06 6.27
C PHE A 141 58.74 -10.74 6.83
N LEU A 142 57.89 -9.79 7.25
CA LEU A 142 58.31 -8.42 7.63
C LEU A 142 57.84 -7.97 9.03
N GLY A 143 57.56 -8.90 9.95
CA GLY A 143 57.03 -8.59 11.30
C GLY A 143 57.75 -9.25 12.47
N GLY A 144 58.99 -9.71 12.29
CA GLY A 144 59.78 -10.37 13.34
C GLY A 144 61.26 -10.07 13.16
N ARG A 145 61.64 -8.80 13.33
CA ARG A 145 63.04 -8.44 13.58
C ARG A 145 63.11 -7.96 15.02
N ASP A 146 63.57 -8.87 15.86
CA ASP A 146 64.07 -8.63 17.20
C ASP A 146 65.09 -7.47 17.16
N GLU A 147 64.95 -6.51 18.07
CA GLU A 147 66.07 -5.67 18.49
C GLU A 147 66.13 -5.71 20.03
N PRO A 148 67.29 -6.03 20.63
CA PRO A 148 67.49 -6.25 22.06
C PRO A 148 67.50 -4.99 22.93
#